data_AF-A0A6M5UF89-F1
#
_entry.id   AF-A0A6M5UF89-F1
#
_cell.length_a   1.000
_cell.length_b   1.000
_cell.length_c   1.000
_cell.angle_alpha   90.00
_cell.angle_beta   90.00
_cell.angle_gamma   90.00
#
_symmetry.space_group_name_H-M   'P 1'
#
loop_
_entity.id
_entity.type
_entity.pdbx_description
1 polymer ?
#
loop_
_entity_poly.entity_id
_entity_poly.type
_entity_poly.pdbx_seq_one_letter_code
_entity_poly.pdbx_strand_id
1 'polypeptide(L)'
;MPWIILLVSAVFEAVWATALGASDGLSVLVPSLVFFVALALSMIGLGWATRHIPIGTAYAVWVGVGAALTVTYAILTGDESVSVGKVVFIVGIIAAVVGLKLVPSGKDVPEPDAGRTTVERG
;
A
#
# COMPACT_ATOMS: atom_id res chain seq x y z
N MET A 1 10.27 1.01 -13.10
CA MET A 1 10.42 1.98 -11.97
C MET A 1 9.62 1.48 -10.77
N PRO A 2 10.23 1.29 -9.59
CA PRO A 2 9.54 0.78 -8.40
C PRO A 2 8.29 1.54 -7.99
N TRP A 3 8.30 2.87 -8.11
CA TRP A 3 7.15 3.69 -7.82
C TRP A 3 5.95 3.47 -8.75
N ILE A 4 6.18 3.21 -10.04
CA ILE A 4 5.08 2.93 -10.98
C ILE A 4 4.42 1.60 -10.62
N ILE A 5 5.23 0.58 -10.34
CA ILE A 5 4.74 -0.75 -9.95
C ILE A 5 3.97 -0.66 -8.63
N LEU A 6 4.45 0.14 -7.67
CA LEU A 6 3.75 0.40 -6.42
C LEU A 6 2.38 1.06 -6.63
N LEU A 7 2.30 2.09 -7.49
CA LEU A 7 1.04 2.77 -7.79
C LEU A 7 0.06 1.84 -8.53
N VAL A 8 0.53 1.05 -9.49
CA VAL A 8 -0.31 0.04 -10.15
C VAL A 8 -0.80 -1.01 -9.16
N SER A 9 0.07 -1.45 -8.24
CA SER A 9 -0.31 -2.36 -7.15
C SER A 9 -1.39 -1.78 -6.25
N ALA A 10 -1.33 -0.48 -5.93
CA ALA A 10 -2.36 0.23 -5.16
C ALA A 10 -3.69 0.40 -5.94
N VAL A 11 -3.65 0.50 -7.26
CA VAL A 11 -4.88 0.46 -8.08
C VAL A 11 -5.53 -0.93 -7.99
N PHE A 12 -4.75 -2.00 -8.11
CA PHE A 12 -5.26 -3.36 -7.89
C PHE A 12 -5.77 -3.55 -6.46
N GLU A 13 -5.20 -2.83 -5.49
CA GLU A 13 -5.72 -2.82 -4.12
C GLU A 13 -7.17 -2.34 -4.08
N ALA A 14 -7.42 -1.18 -4.68
CA ALA A 14 -8.76 -0.64 -4.75
C ALA A 14 -9.73 -1.59 -5.47
N VAL A 15 -9.29 -2.23 -6.55
CA VAL A 15 -10.10 -3.19 -7.30
C VAL A 15 -10.49 -4.39 -6.43
N TRP A 16 -9.54 -5.02 -5.71
CA TRP A 16 -9.88 -6.18 -4.89
C TRP A 16 -10.73 -5.76 -3.69
N ALA A 17 -10.49 -4.59 -3.09
CA ALA A 17 -11.26 -4.10 -1.94
C ALA A 17 -12.72 -3.85 -2.32
N THR A 18 -12.97 -3.20 -3.46
CA THR A 18 -14.31 -3.03 -4.01
C THR A 18 -14.97 -4.37 -4.36
N ALA A 19 -14.23 -5.28 -5.02
CA ALA A 19 -14.75 -6.60 -5.38
C ALA A 19 -15.10 -7.46 -4.16
N LEU A 20 -14.32 -7.36 -3.08
CA LEU A 20 -14.59 -8.03 -1.81
C LEU A 20 -15.91 -7.54 -1.22
N GLY A 21 -16.14 -6.22 -1.20
CA GLY A 21 -17.42 -5.65 -0.76
C GLY A 21 -18.61 -6.14 -1.60
N ALA A 22 -18.44 -6.21 -2.92
CA ALA A 22 -19.47 -6.70 -3.85
C ALA A 22 -19.69 -8.22 -3.83
N SER A 23 -18.79 -9.00 -3.21
CA SER A 23 -18.85 -10.46 -3.21
C SER A 23 -19.88 -11.08 -2.25
N ASP A 24 -20.50 -10.26 -1.39
CA ASP A 24 -21.40 -10.68 -0.31
C ASP A 24 -20.81 -11.85 0.50
N GLY A 25 -19.69 -11.60 1.18
CA GLY A 25 -18.99 -12.61 1.97
C GLY A 25 -18.42 -13.75 1.13
N LEU A 26 -17.96 -13.46 -0.10
CA LEU A 26 -17.43 -14.40 -1.08
C LEU A 26 -18.45 -15.36 -1.71
N SER A 27 -19.75 -15.15 -1.48
CA SER A 27 -20.82 -16.01 -2.01
C SER A 27 -21.10 -15.78 -3.50
N VAL A 28 -20.85 -14.57 -4.02
CA VAL A 28 -21.06 -14.23 -5.43
C VAL A 28 -19.81 -14.52 -6.25
N LEU A 29 -19.90 -15.47 -7.19
CA LEU A 29 -18.75 -16.03 -7.89
C LEU A 29 -17.91 -14.99 -8.65
N VAL A 30 -18.56 -14.09 -9.41
CA VAL A 30 -17.84 -13.14 -10.29
C VAL A 30 -17.01 -12.12 -9.48
N PRO A 31 -17.57 -11.39 -8.49
CA PRO A 31 -16.77 -10.50 -7.64
C PRO A 31 -15.73 -11.25 -6.81
N SER A 32 -16.02 -12.46 -6.33
CA SER A 32 -15.03 -13.29 -5.61
C SER A 32 -13.81 -13.61 -6.49
N LEU A 33 -14.02 -13.98 -7.76
CA LEU A 33 -12.91 -14.24 -8.68
C LEU A 33 -12.08 -12.98 -8.94
N VAL A 34 -12.74 -11.83 -9.15
CA VAL A 34 -12.07 -10.54 -9.32
C VAL A 34 -11.25 -10.20 -8.07
N PHE A 35 -11.80 -10.40 -6.87
CA PHE A 35 -11.10 -10.20 -5.60
C PHE A 35 -9.80 -11.03 -5.55
N PHE A 36 -9.86 -12.34 -5.75
CA PHE A 36 -8.66 -13.18 -5.62
C PHE A 36 -7.59 -12.85 -6.67
N VAL A 37 -7.99 -12.59 -7.92
CA VAL A 37 -7.03 -12.25 -8.99
C VAL A 37 -6.39 -10.89 -8.73
N ALA A 38 -7.18 -9.86 -8.42
CA ALA A 38 -6.66 -8.52 -8.14
C ALA A 38 -5.83 -8.49 -6.86
N LEU A 39 -6.21 -9.23 -5.82
CA LEU A 39 -5.43 -9.39 -4.59
C LEU A 39 -4.05 -9.96 -4.89
N ALA A 40 -3.97 -11.06 -5.65
CA ALA A 40 -2.70 -11.68 -6.00
C ALA A 40 -1.81 -10.72 -6.79
N LEU A 41 -2.36 -10.04 -7.81
CA LEU A 41 -1.62 -9.05 -8.61
C LEU A 41 -1.14 -7.86 -7.76
N SER A 42 -1.99 -7.37 -6.84
CA SER A 42 -1.64 -6.31 -5.91
C SER A 42 -0.48 -6.72 -5.01
N MET A 43 -0.57 -7.88 -4.37
CA MET A 43 0.46 -8.41 -3.47
C MET A 43 1.79 -8.66 -4.17
N ILE A 44 1.78 -9.19 -5.39
CA ILE A 44 2.98 -9.39 -6.21
C ILE A 44 3.64 -8.04 -6.52
N GLY A 45 2.85 -7.05 -6.94
CA GLY A 45 3.36 -5.71 -7.23
C GLY A 45 3.98 -5.01 -6.01
N LEU A 46 3.32 -5.11 -4.85
CA LEU A 46 3.84 -4.56 -3.59
C LEU A 46 5.13 -5.27 -3.19
N GLY A 47 5.13 -6.60 -3.18
CA GLY A 47 6.30 -7.42 -2.85
C GLY A 47 7.49 -7.18 -3.78
N TRP A 48 7.25 -6.82 -5.04
CA TRP A 48 8.31 -6.40 -5.95
C TRP A 48 8.84 -5.01 -5.63
N ALA A 49 7.95 -4.05 -5.35
CA ALA A 49 8.31 -2.67 -5.04
C ALA A 49 9.16 -2.55 -3.77
N THR A 50 8.85 -3.36 -2.75
CA THR A 50 9.56 -3.39 -1.45
C THR A 50 11.00 -3.90 -1.55
N ARG A 51 11.39 -4.52 -2.66
CA ARG A 51 12.81 -4.85 -2.94
C ARG A 51 13.67 -3.60 -3.14
N HIS A 52 13.05 -2.48 -3.48
CA HIS A 52 13.75 -1.23 -3.83
C HIS A 52 13.33 -0.04 -2.95
N ILE A 53 12.13 -0.09 -2.37
CA ILE A 53 11.58 0.95 -1.50
C ILE A 53 11.48 0.36 -0.08
N PRO A 54 11.85 1.09 0.99
CA PRO A 54 11.64 0.60 2.35
C PRO A 54 10.20 0.18 2.59
N ILE A 55 10.01 -0.95 3.29
CA ILE A 55 8.69 -1.55 3.51
C ILE A 55 7.71 -0.57 4.15
N GLY A 56 8.15 0.26 5.11
CA GLY A 56 7.29 1.26 5.75
C GLY A 56 6.75 2.30 4.75
N THR A 57 7.62 2.86 3.91
CA THR A 57 7.23 3.82 2.87
C THR A 57 6.34 3.17 1.82
N ALA A 58 6.71 1.98 1.34
CA ALA A 58 5.95 1.27 0.31
C ALA A 58 4.55 0.91 0.82
N TYR A 59 4.45 0.34 2.02
CA TYR A 59 3.19 -0.08 2.63
C TYR A 59 2.26 1.11 2.90
N ALA A 60 2.78 2.19 3.48
CA ALA A 60 1.98 3.38 3.75
C ALA A 60 1.46 4.04 2.47
N VAL A 61 2.29 4.12 1.42
CA VAL A 61 1.86 4.62 0.10
C VAL A 61 0.81 3.70 -0.52
N TRP A 62 1.05 2.39 -0.49
CA TRP A 62 0.15 1.38 -1.04
C TRP A 62 -1.24 1.49 -0.41
N VAL A 63 -1.35 1.29 0.91
CA VAL A 63 -2.62 1.38 1.65
C VAL A 63 -3.27 2.74 1.48
N GLY A 64 -2.50 3.83 1.55
CA GLY A 64 -3.05 5.18 1.46
C GLY A 64 -3.69 5.46 0.10
N VAL A 65 -3.01 5.09 -0.99
CA VAL A 65 -3.54 5.27 -2.35
C VAL A 65 -4.70 4.31 -2.61
N GLY A 66 -4.57 3.03 -2.20
CA GLY A 66 -5.62 2.03 -2.34
C GLY A 66 -6.91 2.45 -1.62
N ALA A 67 -6.81 2.89 -0.37
CA ALA A 67 -7.94 3.39 0.40
C ALA A 67 -8.59 4.63 -0.24
N ALA A 68 -7.78 5.62 -0.65
CA ALA A 68 -8.29 6.82 -1.30
C ALA A 68 -9.06 6.49 -2.59
N LEU A 69 -8.54 5.60 -3.43
CA LEU A 69 -9.18 5.14 -4.65
C LEU A 69 -10.47 4.34 -4.36
N THR A 70 -10.45 3.46 -3.37
CA THR A 70 -11.61 2.64 -2.98
C THR A 70 -12.78 3.53 -2.55
N VAL A 71 -12.53 4.48 -1.64
CA VAL A 71 -13.58 5.39 -1.15
C VAL A 71 -14.05 6.33 -2.27
N THR A 72 -13.13 6.83 -3.10
CA THR A 72 -13.49 7.66 -4.26
C THR A 72 -14.38 6.88 -5.21
N TYR A 73 -14.05 5.62 -5.50
CA TYR A 73 -14.86 4.76 -6.35
C TYR A 73 -16.26 4.53 -5.77
N ALA A 74 -16.37 4.17 -4.48
CA ALA A 74 -17.65 3.95 -3.80
C ALA A 74 -18.54 5.21 -3.80
N ILE A 75 -17.94 6.39 -3.67
CA ILE A 75 -18.63 7.67 -3.82
C ILE A 75 -19.15 7.86 -5.25
N LEU A 76 -18.34 7.56 -6.26
CA LEU A 76 -18.69 7.76 -7.68
C LEU A 76 -19.76 6.77 -8.17
N THR A 77 -19.77 5.54 -7.66
CA THR A 77 -20.79 4.53 -7.98
C THR A 77 -22.09 4.72 -7.21
N GLY A 78 -22.07 5.56 -6.16
CA GLY A 78 -23.23 5.81 -5.30
C GLY A 78 -23.41 4.75 -4.21
N ASP A 79 -22.45 3.84 -4.03
CA ASP A 79 -22.44 2.86 -2.94
C ASP A 79 -22.25 3.54 -1.57
N GLU A 80 -21.64 4.73 -1.56
CA GLU A 80 -21.36 5.47 -0.35
C GLU A 80 -21.65 6.98 -0.49
N SER A 81 -22.25 7.58 0.54
CA SER A 81 -22.56 9.01 0.54
C SER A 81 -21.32 9.88 0.78
N VAL A 82 -21.24 10.98 0.01
CA VAL A 82 -20.21 12.01 0.21
C VAL A 82 -20.45 12.72 1.53
N SER A 83 -19.44 12.76 2.38
CA SER A 83 -19.43 13.60 3.57
C SER A 83 -18.16 14.45 3.62
N VAL A 84 -18.27 15.65 4.17
CA VAL A 84 -17.13 16.56 4.35
C VAL A 84 -16.01 15.89 5.14
N GLY A 85 -16.36 15.09 6.16
CA GLY A 85 -15.40 14.32 6.95
C GLY A 85 -14.59 13.34 6.10
N LYS A 86 -15.23 12.55 5.23
CA LYS A 86 -14.53 11.60 4.34
C LYS A 86 -13.56 12.32 3.42
N VAL A 87 -13.99 13.43 2.81
CA VAL A 87 -13.13 14.23 1.92
C VAL A 87 -11.90 14.74 2.66
N VAL A 88 -12.07 15.29 3.87
CA VAL A 88 -10.94 15.78 4.70
C VAL A 88 -9.95 14.66 5.00
N PHE A 89 -10.42 13.48 5.42
CA PHE A 89 -9.54 12.36 5.74
C PHE A 89 -8.85 11.77 4.51
N ILE A 90 -9.53 11.68 3.36
CA ILE A 90 -8.90 11.25 2.09
C ILE A 90 -7.78 12.22 1.69
N VAL A 91 -8.02 13.53 1.76
CA VAL A 91 -7.00 14.54 1.48
C VAL A 91 -5.82 14.40 2.46
N GLY A 92 -6.09 14.15 3.73
CA GLY A 92 -5.06 13.89 4.75
C GLY A 92 -4.21 12.66 4.43
N ILE A 93 -4.84 11.55 3.99
CA ILE A 93 -4.13 10.35 3.53
C ILE A 93 -3.22 10.68 2.35
N ILE A 94 -3.74 11.38 1.33
CA ILE A 94 -2.96 11.75 0.15
C ILE A 94 -1.77 12.64 0.54
N ALA A 95 -1.98 13.61 1.44
CA ALA A 95 -0.92 14.48 1.94
C ALA A 95 0.18 13.69 2.66
N ALA A 96 -0.19 12.72 3.51
CA ALA A 96 0.76 11.85 4.20
C ALA A 96 1.56 10.97 3.23
N VAL A 97 0.89 10.40 2.21
CA VAL A 97 1.54 9.61 1.14
C VAL A 97 2.56 10.44 0.37
N VAL A 98 2.19 11.67 -0.03
CA VAL A 98 3.10 12.58 -0.73
C VAL A 98 4.27 12.96 0.19
N GLY A 99 4.02 13.25 1.46
CA GLY A 99 5.07 13.54 2.45
C GLY A 99 6.09 12.41 2.58
N LEU A 100 5.63 11.16 2.72
CA LEU A 100 6.51 9.98 2.82
C LEU A 100 7.38 9.76 1.58
N LYS A 101 6.90 10.14 0.40
CA LYS A 101 7.70 10.08 -0.83
C LYS A 101 8.83 11.11 -0.85
N LEU A 102 8.66 12.24 -0.16
CA LEU A 102 9.63 13.35 -0.13
C LEU A 102 10.67 13.19 0.98
N VAL A 103 10.39 12.37 2.01
CA VAL A 103 11.34 12.11 3.09
C VAL A 103 12.42 11.11 2.64
N PRO A 104 13.71 11.37 2.92
CA PRO A 104 14.78 10.42 2.64
C PRO A 104 14.52 9.07 3.30
N SER A 105 14.51 8.03 2.46
CA SER A 105 14.40 6.64 2.89
C SER A 105 15.75 6.16 3.45
N GLY A 106 16.05 6.56 4.68
CA GLY A 106 17.31 6.26 5.34
C GLY A 106 17.53 4.76 5.54
N LYS A 107 18.70 4.27 5.10
CA LYS A 107 19.30 3.02 5.57
C LYS A 107 20.78 3.27 5.83
N ASP A 108 21.06 3.98 6.92
CA ASP A 108 22.39 3.97 7.53
C ASP A 108 22.22 3.46 8.96
N VAL A 109 22.02 2.14 9.09
CA VAL A 109 22.30 1.46 10.36
C VAL A 109 23.72 0.92 10.20
N PRO A 110 24.73 1.53 10.84
CA PRO A 110 26.08 0.99 10.83
C PRO A 110 26.02 -0.45 11.35
N GLU A 111 26.55 -1.39 10.56
CA GLU A 111 26.68 -2.78 10.99
C GLU A 111 27.52 -2.80 12.28
N PRO A 112 27.07 -3.48 13.35
CA PRO A 112 27.89 -3.60 14.55
C PRO A 112 29.22 -4.24 14.17
N ASP A 113 30.33 -3.56 14.47
CA ASP A 113 31.70 -4.03 14.26
C ASP A 113 31.91 -5.35 15.02
N ALA A 114 31.57 -6.47 14.39
CA ALA A 114 31.81 -7.82 14.86
C ALA A 114 33.30 -8.17 14.64
N GLY A 115 34.19 -7.42 15.29
CA GLY A 115 35.62 -7.48 14.98
C GLY A 115 36.59 -7.05 16.08
N ARG A 116 36.16 -6.69 17.29
CA ARG A 116 37.06 -6.31 18.40
C ARG A 116 36.81 -7.10 19.68
N THR A 117 37.06 -8.40 19.64
CA THR A 117 37.15 -9.21 20.88
C THR A 117 38.26 -10.25 20.84
N THR A 118 39.23 -10.12 19.96
CA THR A 118 40.43 -10.98 19.96
C THR A 118 41.67 -10.11 20.06
N VAL A 119 42.55 -10.50 20.99
CA VAL A 119 43.94 -10.03 21.17
C VAL A 119 44.13 -8.80 22.08
N GLU A 120 43.88 -8.94 23.39
CA GLU A 120 44.70 -8.30 24.45
C GLU A 120 44.63 -9.12 25.76
N ARG A 121 44.96 -10.42 25.68
CA ARG A 121 45.41 -11.21 26.82
C ARG A 121 46.56 -12.11 26.38
N GLY A 122 47.78 -11.60 26.53
CA GLY A 122 49.04 -12.31 26.35
C GLY A 122 50.07 -11.64 27.24
#